data_AF-A0A7S1HE55-F1
#
_entry.id   AF-A0A7S1HE55-F1
#
_cell.length_a   1.000
_cell.length_b   1.000
_cell.length_c   1.000
_cell.angle_alpha   90.00
_cell.angle_beta   90.00
_cell.angle_gamma   90.00
#
_symmetry.space_group_name_H-M   'P 1'
#
loop_
_entity.id
_entity.type
_entity.pdbx_description
1 polymer ?
#
loop_
_entity_poly.entity_id
_entity_poly.type
_entity_poly.pdbx_seq_one_letter_code
_entity_poly.pdbx_strand_id
1 'polypeptide(L)'
;DEDEDDEGNKDLQVFIPDKDTKDQDLEVDNSAYEMLHRLNVEWPMLSFDFVGDNLGQARTKLPLACFAVGGTESADGKADSVVVMHMKSLHRTKHDDDDDSDASSDGGSDDLDDDPELRYINIPHKGSVNRVR
;
A
#
# COMPACT_ATOMS: atom_id res chain seq x y z
N ASP A 1 4.74 0.31 37.03
CA ASP A 1 4.86 1.69 37.51
C ASP A 1 6.12 2.27 36.89
N GLU A 2 6.14 3.08 35.85
CA GLU A 2 5.19 3.71 34.94
C GLU A 2 6.10 4.00 33.73
N ASP A 3 5.86 3.38 32.56
CA ASP A 3 6.54 3.79 31.33
C ASP A 3 5.73 4.97 30.79
N GLU A 4 6.10 6.19 31.19
CA GLU A 4 5.54 7.44 30.68
C GLU A 4 6.06 7.64 29.24
N ASP A 5 5.21 7.34 28.26
CA ASP A 5 5.40 7.68 26.85
C ASP A 5 5.42 9.21 26.69
N ASP A 6 6.63 9.77 26.55
CA ASP A 6 6.88 11.18 26.25
C ASP A 6 6.47 11.46 24.79
N GLU A 7 5.18 11.72 24.56
CA GLU A 7 4.64 12.29 23.32
C GLU A 7 5.04 13.76 23.16
N GLY A 8 6.35 13.99 23.08
CA GLY A 8 6.93 15.26 22.66
C GLY A 8 6.72 15.43 21.15
N ASN A 9 6.04 16.52 20.77
CA ASN A 9 5.91 17.05 19.40
C ASN A 9 7.16 16.75 18.56
N LYS A 10 7.10 15.70 17.73
CA LYS A 10 8.24 15.24 16.92
C LYS A 10 8.50 16.31 15.85
N ASP A 11 9.50 17.16 16.10
CA ASP A 11 9.98 18.12 15.11
C ASP A 11 10.33 17.37 13.81
N LEU A 12 9.46 17.48 12.80
CA LEU A 12 9.62 16.81 11.52
C LEU A 12 10.89 17.32 10.84
N GLN A 13 11.95 16.51 10.83
CA GLN A 13 13.20 16.83 10.16
C GLN A 13 13.19 16.27 8.74
N VAL A 14 13.66 17.07 7.78
CA VAL A 14 13.81 16.62 6.39
C VAL A 14 14.95 15.59 6.33
N PHE A 15 14.65 14.38 5.83
CA PHE A 15 15.63 13.31 5.67
C PHE A 15 16.77 13.72 4.72
N ILE A 16 18.02 13.56 5.17
CA ILE A 16 19.21 13.80 4.35
C ILE A 16 19.96 12.47 4.14
N PRO A 17 19.99 11.94 2.90
CA PRO A 17 20.81 10.77 2.57
C PRO A 17 22.28 10.98 2.98
N ASP A 18 22.94 9.95 3.49
CA ASP A 18 24.33 9.90 4.00
C ASP A 18 24.63 10.55 5.36
N LYS A 19 23.77 11.43 5.87
CA LYS A 19 23.96 12.06 7.19
C LYS A 19 23.35 11.23 8.32
N ASP A 20 22.18 10.66 8.05
CA ASP A 20 21.32 10.03 9.06
C ASP A 20 21.33 8.49 8.96
N THR A 21 22.24 7.90 8.16
CA THR A 21 22.22 6.48 7.78
C THR A 21 23.01 5.53 8.68
N LYS A 22 23.61 6.02 9.77
CA LYS A 22 24.31 5.16 10.74
C LYS A 22 23.36 4.89 11.90
N ASP A 23 22.84 3.66 11.93
CA ASP A 23 22.11 3.10 13.06
C ASP A 23 20.67 3.62 13.28
N GLN A 24 19.91 3.91 12.21
CA GLN A 24 18.48 4.19 12.30
C GLN A 24 17.63 3.02 11.81
N ASP A 25 16.60 2.68 12.59
CA ASP A 25 15.52 1.79 12.17
C ASP A 25 14.51 2.59 11.32
N LEU A 26 14.21 2.08 10.12
CA LEU A 26 13.25 2.71 9.22
C LEU A 26 11.83 2.29 9.66
N GLU A 27 11.18 3.18 10.40
CA GLU A 27 9.77 3.02 10.75
C GLU A 27 8.87 3.65 9.68
N VAL A 28 7.73 3.00 9.45
CA VAL A 28 6.72 3.52 8.53
C VAL A 28 5.89 4.55 9.28
N ASP A 29 5.95 5.80 8.82
CA ASP A 29 5.10 6.88 9.32
C ASP A 29 3.84 7.00 8.46
N ASN A 30 2.68 6.61 8.99
CA ASN A 30 1.40 6.71 8.28
C ASN A 30 1.01 8.16 7.97
N SER A 31 1.47 9.14 8.75
CA SER A 31 1.15 10.55 8.52
C SER A 31 1.75 11.08 7.21
N ALA A 32 2.73 10.38 6.64
CA ALA A 32 3.33 10.71 5.34
C ALA A 32 2.48 10.27 4.13
N TYR A 33 1.49 9.40 4.32
CA TYR A 33 0.70 8.80 3.24
C TYR A 33 -0.79 9.09 3.41
N GLU A 34 -1.48 9.49 2.34
CA GLU A 34 -2.95 9.57 2.37
C GLU A 34 -3.59 8.17 2.39
N MET A 35 -2.94 7.18 1.78
CA MET A 35 -3.34 5.76 1.81
C MET A 35 -2.11 4.87 1.81
N LEU A 36 -2.12 3.85 2.65
CA LEU A 36 -1.09 2.82 2.73
C LEU A 36 -1.77 1.45 2.87
N HIS A 37 -1.85 0.71 1.77
CA HIS A 37 -2.40 -0.64 1.74
C HIS A 37 -1.28 -1.66 1.58
N ARG A 38 -1.23 -2.65 2.47
CA ARG A 38 -0.22 -3.73 2.44
C ARG A 38 -0.80 -4.94 1.72
N LEU A 39 -0.09 -5.44 0.71
CA LEU A 39 -0.46 -6.65 -0.02
C LEU A 39 0.49 -7.79 0.34
N ASN A 40 -0.07 -8.92 0.74
CA ASN A 40 0.67 -10.17 0.93
C ASN A 40 0.64 -10.97 -0.38
N VAL A 41 1.81 -11.22 -0.95
CA VAL A 41 1.98 -11.98 -2.20
C VAL A 41 2.58 -13.36 -1.91
N GLU A 42 2.15 -14.37 -2.67
CA GLU A 42 2.65 -15.73 -2.52
C GLU A 42 4.13 -15.85 -2.93
N TRP A 43 4.49 -15.19 -4.02
CA TRP A 43 5.84 -15.18 -4.58
C TRP A 43 6.28 -13.74 -4.84
N PRO A 44 7.58 -13.44 -4.70
CA PRO A 44 8.10 -12.12 -5.03
C PRO A 44 7.80 -11.79 -6.49
N MET A 45 7.45 -10.53 -6.73
CA MET A 45 7.19 -10.01 -8.08
C MET A 45 8.37 -9.15 -8.52
N LEU A 46 9.09 -9.58 -9.56
CA LEU A 46 10.23 -8.82 -10.11
C LEU A 46 9.79 -7.63 -10.97
N SER A 47 8.57 -7.69 -11.50
CA SER A 47 8.00 -6.63 -12.31
C SER A 47 6.52 -6.48 -12.04
N PHE A 48 6.03 -5.24 -12.09
CA PHE A 48 4.62 -4.92 -12.01
C PHE A 48 4.32 -3.70 -12.87
N ASP A 49 3.07 -3.59 -13.32
CA ASP A 49 2.56 -2.41 -14.02
C ASP A 49 1.07 -2.18 -13.68
N PHE A 50 0.58 -0.97 -13.91
CA PHE A 50 -0.82 -0.62 -13.71
C PHE A 50 -1.61 -0.72 -15.01
N VAL A 51 -2.81 -1.28 -14.93
CA VAL A 51 -3.72 -1.37 -16.07
C VAL A 51 -4.69 -0.20 -15.99
N GLY A 52 -4.76 0.58 -17.06
CA GLY A 52 -5.72 1.67 -17.17
C GLY A 52 -7.15 1.17 -17.11
N ASP A 53 -8.00 1.90 -16.39
CA ASP A 53 -9.44 1.65 -16.32
C ASP A 53 -10.23 2.75 -17.03
N ASN A 54 -11.55 2.54 -17.11
CA ASN A 54 -12.50 3.50 -17.69
C ASN A 54 -13.35 4.19 -16.60
N LEU A 55 -12.86 4.29 -15.37
CA LEU A 55 -13.60 4.86 -14.24
C LEU A 55 -13.49 6.39 -14.15
N GLY A 56 -12.73 7.02 -15.06
CA GLY A 56 -12.55 8.47 -15.15
C GLY A 56 -11.08 8.87 -15.01
N GLN A 57 -10.75 10.06 -15.52
CA GLN A 57 -9.40 10.61 -15.43
C GLN A 57 -9.21 11.38 -14.12
N ALA A 58 -7.99 11.34 -13.57
CA ALA A 58 -7.58 12.10 -12.38
C ALA A 58 -8.55 11.95 -11.20
N ARG A 59 -8.93 10.71 -10.87
CA ARG A 59 -9.79 10.40 -9.73
C ARG A 59 -9.10 10.80 -8.43
N THR A 60 -9.71 11.72 -7.69
CA THR A 60 -9.26 12.17 -6.36
C THR A 60 -10.23 11.82 -5.24
N LYS A 61 -11.42 11.31 -5.59
CA LYS A 61 -12.46 10.91 -4.63
C LYS A 61 -12.27 9.45 -4.24
N LEU A 62 -12.32 9.20 -2.94
CA LEU A 62 -12.32 7.87 -2.35
C LEU A 62 -13.75 7.27 -2.36
N PRO A 63 -13.89 5.94 -2.28
CA PRO A 63 -12.82 4.94 -2.35
C PRO A 63 -12.23 4.80 -3.75
N LEU A 64 -10.92 4.56 -3.83
CA LEU A 64 -10.25 4.26 -5.09
C LEU A 64 -10.33 2.77 -5.44
N ALA A 65 -10.14 2.50 -6.72
CA ALA A 65 -9.96 1.15 -7.24
C ALA A 65 -8.83 1.20 -8.26
N CYS A 66 -7.99 0.18 -8.31
CA CYS A 66 -6.91 0.09 -9.28
C CYS A 66 -6.75 -1.34 -9.79
N PHE A 67 -6.28 -1.43 -11.03
CA PHE A 67 -5.88 -2.68 -11.64
C PHE A 67 -4.37 -2.69 -11.78
N ALA A 68 -3.75 -3.78 -11.36
CA ALA A 68 -2.32 -3.99 -11.50
C ALA A 68 -2.05 -5.38 -12.07
N VAL A 69 -0.90 -5.53 -12.69
CA VAL A 69 -0.41 -6.82 -13.17
C VAL A 69 1.02 -6.99 -12.67
N GLY A 70 1.32 -8.17 -12.15
CA GLY A 70 2.62 -8.51 -11.59
C GLY A 70 3.15 -9.81 -12.18
N GLY A 71 4.45 -9.92 -12.32
CA GLY A 71 5.15 -11.12 -12.77
C GLY A 71 5.90 -11.76 -11.61
N THR A 72 5.59 -13.02 -11.29
CA THR A 72 6.22 -13.72 -10.15
C THR A 72 7.55 -14.38 -10.51
N GLU A 73 8.36 -14.61 -9.48
CA GLU A 73 9.55 -15.46 -9.50
C GLU A 73 9.47 -16.50 -8.37
N SER A 74 9.28 -17.75 -8.76
CA SER A 74 9.28 -18.92 -7.88
C SER A 74 10.67 -19.54 -7.81
N ALA A 75 11.02 -20.11 -6.66
CA ALA A 75 12.35 -20.71 -6.45
C ALA A 75 12.69 -21.83 -7.45
N ASP A 76 11.69 -22.63 -7.83
CA ASP A 76 11.86 -23.77 -8.74
C ASP A 76 11.60 -23.43 -10.22
N GLY A 77 11.18 -22.19 -10.53
CA GLY A 77 10.85 -21.74 -11.89
C GLY A 77 9.65 -22.45 -12.53
N LYS A 78 8.86 -23.17 -11.73
CA LYS A 78 7.72 -24.01 -12.16
C LYS A 78 6.37 -23.44 -11.74
N ALA A 79 6.37 -22.56 -10.74
CA ALA A 79 5.18 -21.91 -10.21
C ALA A 79 5.12 -20.42 -10.61
N ASP A 80 5.86 -20.04 -11.65
CA ASP A 80 5.83 -18.68 -12.15
C ASP A 80 4.50 -18.38 -12.82
N SER A 81 4.02 -17.17 -12.63
CA SER A 81 2.74 -16.73 -13.17
C SER A 81 2.72 -15.23 -13.40
N VAL A 82 1.84 -14.82 -14.31
CA VAL A 82 1.40 -13.44 -14.41
C VAL A 82 0.14 -13.30 -13.56
N VAL A 83 0.19 -12.44 -12.56
CA VAL A 83 -0.90 -12.19 -11.63
C VAL A 83 -1.58 -10.88 -12.04
N VAL A 84 -2.86 -10.94 -12.37
CA VAL A 84 -3.67 -9.73 -12.61
C VAL A 84 -4.51 -9.48 -11.38
N MET A 85 -4.39 -8.28 -10.82
CA MET A 85 -4.99 -7.85 -9.55
C MET A 85 -5.98 -6.72 -9.80
N HIS A 86 -7.11 -6.79 -9.11
CA HIS A 86 -8.10 -5.73 -9.01
C HIS A 86 -8.30 -5.44 -7.53
N MET A 87 -7.79 -4.29 -7.10
CA MET A 87 -7.92 -3.76 -5.76
C MET A 87 -9.05 -2.74 -5.74
N LYS A 88 -10.00 -2.88 -4.81
CA LYS A 88 -11.16 -1.99 -4.65
C LYS A 88 -11.32 -1.56 -3.21
N SER A 89 -12.20 -0.60 -2.98
CA SER A 89 -12.50 -0.08 -1.65
C SER A 89 -11.22 0.40 -0.97
N LEU A 90 -10.37 1.10 -1.73
CA LEU A 90 -9.15 1.69 -1.19
C LEU A 90 -9.51 3.02 -0.54
N HIS A 91 -9.71 2.99 0.78
CA HIS A 91 -10.01 4.14 1.62
C HIS A 91 -8.74 4.80 2.15
N ARG A 92 -8.90 6.00 2.74
CA ARG A 92 -7.85 6.75 3.42
C ARG A 92 -7.40 5.98 4.66
N THR A 93 -6.10 5.89 4.90
CA THR A 93 -5.55 5.14 6.06
C THR A 93 -4.57 5.97 6.90
N LYS A 94 -4.53 7.30 6.67
CA LYS A 94 -3.52 8.20 7.23
C LYS A 94 -3.50 8.25 8.77
N HIS A 95 -4.65 8.01 9.39
CA HIS A 95 -4.87 8.11 10.84
C HIS A 95 -5.27 6.77 11.47
N ASP A 96 -5.07 5.66 10.77
CA ASP A 96 -5.51 4.34 11.25
C ASP A 96 -4.69 3.83 12.44
N ASP A 97 -3.47 4.34 12.64
CA ASP A 97 -2.56 3.95 13.72
C ASP A 97 -2.62 4.93 14.93
N ASP A 98 -3.38 6.03 14.83
CA ASP A 98 -3.59 6.96 15.96
C ASP A 98 -4.70 6.41 16.87
N ASP A 99 -4.33 5.76 17.98
CA ASP A 99 -5.25 5.20 19.00
C ASP A 99 -6.09 6.29 19.72
N ASP A 100 -5.89 7.57 19.36
CA ASP A 100 -6.58 8.75 19.89
C ASP A 100 -7.39 9.50 18.80
N SER A 101 -7.92 8.77 17.82
CA SER A 101 -8.83 9.36 16.83
C SER A 101 -10.19 9.67 17.46
N ASP A 102 -10.26 10.78 18.20
CA ASP A 102 -11.50 11.52 18.45
C ASP A 102 -12.02 11.94 17.07
N ALA A 103 -12.94 11.12 16.55
CA ALA A 103 -13.51 11.20 15.22
C ALA A 103 -14.13 12.58 14.98
N SER A 104 -13.30 13.54 14.55
CA SER A 104 -13.74 14.75 13.88
C SER A 104 -14.18 14.35 12.48
N SER A 105 -15.36 13.73 12.46
CA SER A 105 -16.21 13.52 11.31
C SER A 105 -16.55 14.89 10.71
N ASP A 106 -15.68 15.39 9.84
CA ASP A 106 -16.03 16.47 8.92
C ASP A 106 -16.88 15.91 7.79
N GLY A 107 -18.14 15.62 8.13
CA GLY A 107 -19.30 15.92 7.29
C GLY A 107 -19.26 15.49 5.83
N GLY A 108 -19.16 14.19 5.55
CA GLY A 108 -19.49 13.60 4.26
C GLY A 108 -20.02 12.18 4.44
N SER A 109 -21.32 11.98 4.30
CA SER A 109 -22.04 10.73 4.62
C SER A 109 -21.80 9.56 3.64
N ASP A 110 -20.55 9.30 3.25
CA ASP A 110 -20.18 8.22 2.31
C ASP A 110 -18.91 7.46 2.71
N ASP A 111 -18.33 7.76 3.89
CA ASP A 111 -17.25 6.97 4.50
C ASP A 111 -17.84 5.71 5.14
N LEU A 112 -18.27 4.78 4.31
CA LEU A 112 -18.38 3.39 4.72
C LEU A 112 -16.95 2.88 4.86
N ASP A 113 -16.52 2.58 6.09
CA ASP A 113 -15.26 1.91 6.43
C ASP A 113 -15.28 0.45 5.94
N ASP A 114 -15.52 0.23 4.64
CA ASP A 114 -15.48 -1.09 4.04
C ASP A 114 -14.01 -1.54 3.89
N ASP A 115 -13.73 -2.78 4.28
CA ASP A 115 -12.40 -3.37 4.14
C ASP A 115 -11.93 -3.38 2.67
N PRO A 116 -10.63 -3.14 2.40
CA PRO A 116 -10.10 -3.20 1.05
C PRO A 116 -10.26 -4.60 0.44
N GLU A 117 -10.81 -4.66 -0.76
CA GLU A 117 -11.03 -5.93 -1.48
C GLU A 117 -9.92 -6.18 -2.52
N LEU A 118 -9.25 -7.33 -2.43
CA LEU A 118 -8.35 -7.83 -3.47
C LEU A 118 -8.99 -9.00 -4.23
N ARG A 119 -9.13 -8.85 -5.54
CA ARG A 119 -9.44 -9.97 -6.46
C ARG A 119 -8.28 -10.16 -7.40
N TYR A 120 -7.86 -11.41 -7.63
CA TYR A 120 -6.75 -11.68 -8.53
C TYR A 120 -6.99 -12.94 -9.35
N ILE A 121 -6.30 -13.03 -10.48
CA ILE A 121 -6.20 -14.22 -11.31
C ILE A 121 -4.73 -14.54 -11.56
N ASN A 122 -4.40 -15.84 -11.55
CA ASN A 122 -3.07 -16.32 -11.87
C ASN A 122 -3.07 -16.95 -13.27
N ILE A 123 -2.21 -16.44 -14.14
CA ILE A 123 -2.00 -16.96 -15.48
C ILE A 123 -0.65 -17.70 -15.44
N PRO A 124 -0.63 -19.05 -15.49
CA PRO A 124 0.61 -19.81 -15.44
C PRO A 124 1.57 -19.38 -16.56
N HIS A 125 2.83 -19.12 -16.20
CA HIS A 125 3.90 -18.79 -17.12
C HIS A 125 5.08 -19.72 -16.89
N LYS A 126 5.84 -20.02 -17.95
CA LYS A 126 7.00 -20.90 -17.84
C LYS A 126 8.26 -20.05 -17.65
N GLY A 127 8.82 -20.06 -16.45
CA GLY A 127 9.99 -19.26 -16.09
C GLY A 127 9.61 -17.91 -15.50
N SER A 128 10.59 -17.23 -14.90
CA SER A 128 10.35 -15.98 -14.18
C SER A 128 9.92 -14.83 -15.09
N VAL A 129 8.98 -14.01 -14.61
CA VAL A 129 8.43 -12.89 -15.37
C VAL A 129 9.10 -11.59 -14.93
N ASN A 130 10.21 -11.26 -15.57
CA ASN A 130 11.02 -10.06 -15.25
C ASN A 130 10.55 -8.77 -15.98
N ARG A 131 9.53 -8.85 -16.84
CA ARG A 131 8.99 -7.66 -17.53
C ARG A 131 7.51 -7.81 -17.82
N VAL A 132 6.74 -6.93 -17.21
CA VAL A 132 5.32 -6.68 -17.49
C VAL A 132 5.18 -5.23 -17.96
N ARG A 133 4.41 -5.00 -19.04
CA ARG A 133 4.11 -3.71 -19.68
C ARG A 133 2.81 -3.81 -20.47
#